data_AF-W5YSI4-F1
#
_entry.id   AF-W5YSI4-F1
#
_cell.length_a   1.000
_cell.length_b   1.000
_cell.length_c   1.000
_cell.angle_alpha   90.00
_cell.angle_beta   90.00
_cell.angle_gamma   90.00
#
_symmetry.space_group_name_H-M   'P 1'
#
loop_
_entity.id
_entity.type
_entity.pdbx_description
1 polymer ?
#
loop_
_entity_poly.entity_id
_entity_poly.type
_entity_poly.pdbx_seq_one_letter_code
_entity_poly.pdbx_strand_id
1 'polypeptide(L)'
;MKKLMAMKGFSQKALANNSGVSQKTISNLVANNGVLKSPAVSTVESIARGLGVSPAELLNYQSAAASPTEDDPYRDLSCLIRDFLAADSEGRKAILRVARNEAIHAKQI
;
A
#
# COMPACT_ATOMS: atom_id res chain seq x y z
N MET A 1 -3.78 2.08 9.76
CA MET A 1 -4.76 3.11 10.20
C MET A 1 -4.20 4.11 11.23
N LYS A 2 -3.74 3.70 12.43
CA LYS A 2 -3.26 4.62 13.49
C LYS A 2 -2.21 5.65 13.02
N LYS A 3 -1.19 5.19 12.31
CA LYS A 3 -0.10 6.04 11.79
C LYS A 3 -0.59 6.99 10.66
N LEU A 4 -1.49 6.54 9.79
CA LEU A 4 -2.14 7.39 8.78
C LEU A 4 -2.97 8.52 9.42
N MET A 5 -3.69 8.22 10.50
CA MET A 5 -4.43 9.24 11.26
C MET A 5 -3.50 10.28 11.88
N ALA A 6 -2.39 9.85 12.48
CA ALA A 6 -1.39 10.76 13.04
C ALA A 6 -0.78 11.69 11.97
N MET A 7 -0.44 11.16 10.80
CA MET A 7 0.08 11.97 9.68
C MET A 7 -0.92 12.99 9.16
N LYS A 8 -2.21 12.64 9.14
CA LYS A 8 -3.28 13.54 8.68
C LYS A 8 -3.79 14.47 9.81
N GLY A 9 -3.21 14.41 11.01
CA GLY A 9 -3.64 15.22 12.16
C GLY A 9 -5.00 14.85 12.74
N PHE A 10 -5.48 13.63 12.50
CA PHE A 10 -6.81 13.18 12.95
C PHE A 10 -6.76 12.47 14.30
N SER A 11 -7.60 12.92 15.23
CA SER A 11 -8.00 12.12 16.38
C SER A 11 -9.08 11.11 15.98
N GLN A 12 -9.29 10.05 16.78
CA GLN A 12 -10.39 9.09 16.52
C GLN A 12 -11.77 9.76 16.55
N LYS A 13 -11.95 10.75 17.43
CA LYS A 13 -13.18 11.54 17.51
C LYS A 13 -13.37 12.42 16.27
N ALA A 14 -12.31 13.10 15.81
CA ALA A 14 -12.36 13.90 14.60
C ALA A 14 -12.68 13.03 13.37
N LEU A 15 -12.08 11.84 13.29
CA LEU A 15 -12.35 10.90 12.21
C LEU A 15 -13.79 10.36 12.27
N ALA A 16 -14.32 10.09 13.46
CA ALA A 16 -15.72 9.67 13.61
C ALA A 16 -16.69 10.71 13.05
N ASN A 17 -16.46 11.98 13.39
CA ASN A 17 -17.28 13.09 12.89
C ASN A 17 -17.18 13.25 11.37
N ASN A 18 -15.97 13.13 10.81
CA ASN A 18 -15.76 13.33 9.37
C ASN A 18 -16.16 12.13 8.50
N SER A 19 -16.12 10.91 9.04
CA SER A 19 -16.47 9.69 8.31
C SER A 19 -17.92 9.25 8.51
N GLY A 20 -18.62 9.78 9.51
CA GLY A 20 -19.95 9.29 9.91
C GLY A 20 -19.92 7.90 10.55
N VAL A 21 -18.74 7.33 10.79
CA VAL A 21 -18.56 6.03 11.44
C VAL A 21 -18.43 6.24 12.95
N SER A 22 -19.08 5.39 13.75
CA SER A 22 -19.03 5.53 15.21
C SER A 22 -17.60 5.51 15.74
N GLN A 23 -17.31 6.34 16.75
CA GLN A 23 -16.00 6.37 17.39
C GLN A 23 -15.62 5.00 17.99
N LYS A 24 -16.62 4.22 18.45
CA LYS A 24 -16.41 2.84 18.92
C LYS A 24 -15.90 1.93 17.80
N THR A 25 -16.50 2.00 16.61
CA THR A 25 -16.07 1.24 15.42
C THR A 25 -14.65 1.62 15.02
N ILE A 26 -14.32 2.92 15.02
CA ILE A 26 -12.96 3.40 14.73
C ILE A 26 -11.95 2.93 15.77
N SER A 27 -12.28 3.02 17.06
CA SER A 27 -11.42 2.57 18.15
C SER A 27 -11.13 1.07 18.04
N ASN A 28 -12.17 0.28 17.77
CA ASN A 28 -12.05 -1.16 17.51
C ASN A 28 -11.10 -1.43 16.33
N LEU A 29 -11.29 -0.72 15.20
CA LEU A 29 -10.45 -0.87 14.00
C LEU A 29 -8.98 -0.50 14.27
N VAL A 30 -8.74 0.55 15.05
CA VAL A 30 -7.39 1.00 15.42
C VAL A 30 -6.71 0.02 16.39
N ALA A 31 -7.44 -0.46 17.41
CA ALA A 31 -6.91 -1.34 18.45
C ALA A 31 -6.49 -2.71 17.91
N ASN A 32 -7.23 -3.24 16.94
CA ASN A 32 -6.91 -4.53 16.31
C ASN A 32 -5.96 -4.39 15.10
N ASN A 33 -5.25 -3.27 14.93
CA ASN A 33 -4.42 -3.03 13.72
C ASN A 33 -5.20 -3.18 12.40
N GLY A 34 -6.52 -2.97 12.37
CA GLY A 34 -7.36 -3.23 11.19
C GLY A 34 -7.87 -4.67 11.09
N VAL A 35 -7.49 -5.55 12.01
CA VAL A 35 -7.99 -6.92 12.17
C VAL A 35 -9.29 -6.92 13.00
N LEU A 36 -10.24 -6.04 12.68
CA LEU A 36 -11.62 -6.47 12.86
C LEU A 36 -11.97 -7.28 11.64
N LYS A 37 -12.54 -8.47 11.88
CA LYS A 37 -13.25 -9.29 10.89
C LYS A 37 -13.84 -8.39 9.80
N SER A 38 -13.18 -8.38 8.64
CA SER A 38 -13.49 -7.65 7.42
C SER A 38 -14.58 -6.58 7.57
N PRO A 39 -14.25 -5.30 7.85
CA PRO A 39 -15.25 -4.24 7.84
C PRO A 39 -15.96 -4.20 6.48
N ALA A 40 -17.26 -3.90 6.48
CA ALA A 40 -18.01 -3.75 5.24
C ALA A 40 -17.32 -2.70 4.35
N VAL A 41 -17.34 -2.92 3.03
CA VAL A 41 -16.71 -2.02 2.05
C VAL A 41 -17.16 -0.57 2.23
N SER A 42 -18.46 -0.36 2.52
CA SER A 42 -19.03 0.96 2.82
C SER A 42 -18.39 1.66 4.02
N THR A 43 -17.94 0.90 5.02
CA THR A 43 -17.23 1.44 6.19
C THR A 43 -15.82 1.87 5.80
N VAL A 44 -15.14 1.08 4.98
CA VAL A 44 -13.80 1.41 4.46
C VAL A 44 -13.86 2.68 3.61
N GLU A 45 -14.84 2.78 2.71
CA GLU A 45 -15.05 3.98 1.89
C GLU A 45 -15.35 5.23 2.71
N SER A 46 -16.20 5.10 3.73
CA SER A 46 -16.57 6.22 4.60
C SER A 46 -15.37 6.72 5.42
N ILE A 47 -14.55 5.80 5.92
CA ILE A 47 -13.30 6.14 6.64
C ILE A 47 -12.27 6.75 5.69
N ALA A 48 -12.08 6.18 4.50
CA ALA A 48 -11.15 6.68 3.50
C ALA A 48 -11.50 8.12 3.09
N ARG A 49 -12.80 8.37 2.85
CA ARG A 49 -13.34 9.71 2.59
C ARG A 49 -13.10 10.66 3.75
N GLY A 50 -13.36 10.23 4.99
CA GLY A 50 -13.12 11.04 6.19
C GLY A 50 -11.64 11.38 6.43
N LEU A 51 -10.71 10.57 5.91
CA LEU A 51 -9.27 10.78 5.95
C LEU A 51 -8.72 11.51 4.71
N GLY A 52 -9.54 11.73 3.68
CA GLY A 52 -9.10 12.28 2.40
C GLY A 52 -8.07 11.40 1.69
N VAL A 53 -8.27 10.08 1.71
CA VAL A 53 -7.44 9.09 1.02
C VAL A 53 -8.31 8.15 0.19
N SER A 54 -7.70 7.41 -0.73
CA SER A 54 -8.37 6.32 -1.42
C SER A 54 -8.55 5.10 -0.49
N PRO A 55 -9.57 4.24 -0.73
CA PRO A 55 -9.70 2.98 -0.01
C PRO A 55 -8.45 2.08 -0.11
N ALA A 56 -7.75 2.12 -1.25
CA ALA A 56 -6.52 1.37 -1.45
C ALA A 56 -5.38 1.87 -0.54
N GLU A 57 -5.18 3.17 -0.41
CA GLU A 57 -4.20 3.76 0.51
C GLU A 57 -4.52 3.43 1.97
N LEU A 58 -5.81 3.40 2.34
CA LEU A 58 -6.24 3.04 3.70
C LEU A 58 -5.88 1.58 4.06
N LEU A 59 -6.05 0.65 3.10
CA LEU A 59 -5.81 -0.79 3.28
C LEU A 59 -4.33 -1.17 3.13
N ASN A 60 -3.62 -0.56 2.19
CA ASN A 60 -2.20 -0.86 1.92
C ASN A 60 -1.23 -0.21 2.92
N TYR A 61 -1.74 0.58 3.86
CA TYR A 61 -0.90 1.28 4.85
C TYR A 61 -0.18 0.34 5.84
N GLN A 62 -0.49 -0.96 5.84
CA GLN A 62 0.20 -1.96 6.65
C GLN A 62 1.60 -2.35 6.12
N SER A 63 1.91 -2.03 4.85
CA SER A 63 3.17 -2.44 4.22
C SER A 63 4.37 -1.53 4.52
N ALA A 64 4.23 -0.55 5.41
CA ALA A 64 5.32 0.35 5.81
C ALA A 64 5.98 -0.05 7.16
N ALA A 65 5.79 -1.30 7.61
CA ALA A 65 6.33 -1.83 8.86
C ALA A 65 7.19 -3.10 8.70
N ALA A 66 7.65 -3.41 7.49
CA ALA A 66 8.97 -4.00 7.32
C ALA A 66 9.84 -2.83 6.85
N SER A 67 10.82 -2.40 7.65
CA SER A 67 11.82 -1.43 7.21
C SER A 67 12.59 -2.04 6.04
N PRO A 68 12.44 -1.54 4.80
CA PRO A 68 13.42 -1.82 3.77
C PRO A 68 14.63 -0.96 4.16
N THR A 69 15.75 -1.60 4.43
CA THR A 69 17.04 -0.90 4.53
C THR A 69 17.15 0.09 3.38
N GLU A 70 17.60 1.31 3.65
CA GLU A 70 17.63 2.44 2.70
C GLU A 70 18.48 2.19 1.42
N ASP A 71 19.06 0.99 1.28
CA ASP A 71 19.95 0.53 0.22
C ASP A 71 19.33 -0.45 -0.79
N ASP A 72 18.00 -0.61 -0.88
CA ASP A 72 17.41 -1.42 -1.98
C ASP A 72 17.09 -0.55 -3.21
N PRO A 73 17.93 -0.54 -4.26
CA PRO A 73 17.70 0.22 -5.48
C PRO A 73 16.55 -0.33 -6.34
N TYR A 74 15.98 -1.49 -6.00
CA TYR A 74 14.82 -2.08 -6.68
C TYR A 74 13.49 -1.68 -6.03
N ARG A 75 13.52 -0.67 -5.14
CA ARG A 75 12.39 -0.05 -4.41
C ARG A 75 11.13 0.21 -5.24
N ASP A 76 11.25 0.40 -6.55
CA ASP A 76 10.10 0.70 -7.40
C ASP A 76 10.21 0.06 -8.79
N LEU A 77 9.39 -0.98 -9.02
CA LEU A 77 9.25 -1.63 -10.32
C LEU A 77 8.71 -0.66 -11.40
N SER A 78 8.20 0.51 -11.01
CA SER A 78 7.64 1.50 -11.94
C SER A 78 8.63 1.96 -12.99
N CYS A 79 9.93 2.07 -12.68
CA CYS A 79 10.94 2.42 -13.68
C CYS A 79 11.08 1.29 -14.71
N LEU A 80 11.23 0.04 -14.25
CA LEU A 80 11.34 -1.11 -15.16
C LEU A 80 10.07 -1.30 -16.01
N ILE A 81 8.89 -1.14 -15.42
CA ILE A 81 7.61 -1.21 -16.14
C ILE A 81 7.53 -0.11 -17.19
N ARG A 82 7.90 1.12 -16.84
CA ARG A 82 7.91 2.27 -17.76
C ARG A 82 8.84 2.00 -18.95
N ASP A 83 10.06 1.58 -18.67
CA ASP A 83 11.07 1.32 -19.70
C ASP A 83 10.65 0.17 -20.61
N PHE A 84 10.06 -0.89 -20.04
CA PHE A 84 9.52 -2.02 -20.82
C PHE A 84 8.35 -1.61 -21.72
N LEU A 85 7.45 -0.76 -21.23
CA LEU A 85 6.32 -0.26 -22.03
C LEU A 85 6.76 0.69 -23.14
N ALA A 86 7.78 1.53 -22.87
CA ALA A 86 8.34 2.47 -23.83
C ALA A 86 9.21 1.80 -24.89
N ALA A 87 9.78 0.62 -24.60
CA ALA A 87 10.63 -0.12 -25.54
C ALA A 87 9.84 -0.71 -26.72
N ASP A 88 10.54 -0.86 -27.85
CA ASP A 88 10.03 -1.55 -29.03
C ASP A 88 10.09 -3.09 -28.88
N SER A 89 9.78 -3.83 -29.95
CA SER A 89 9.83 -5.31 -29.96
C SER A 89 11.18 -5.85 -29.50
N GLU A 90 12.28 -5.30 -30.00
CA GLU A 90 13.62 -5.84 -29.75
C GLU A 90 14.11 -5.45 -28.36
N GLY A 91 13.85 -4.22 -27.91
CA GLY A 91 14.14 -3.78 -26.55
C GLY A 91 13.42 -4.63 -25.51
N ARG A 92 12.13 -4.94 -25.72
CA ARG A 92 11.37 -5.83 -24.82
C ARG A 92 11.93 -7.25 -24.76
N LYS A 93 12.32 -7.82 -25.91
CA LYS A 93 12.97 -9.15 -25.96
C LYS A 93 14.29 -9.16 -25.20
N ALA A 94 15.09 -8.10 -25.32
CA ALA A 94 16.35 -7.96 -24.61
C ALA A 94 16.16 -7.92 -23.09
N ILE A 95 15.21 -7.10 -22.60
CA ILE A 95 14.87 -7.01 -21.17
C ILE A 95 14.44 -8.38 -20.63
N LEU A 96 13.54 -9.08 -21.33
CA LEU A 96 13.06 -10.40 -20.90
C LEU A 96 14.15 -11.48 -20.91
N ARG A 97 15.07 -11.42 -21.88
CA ARG A 97 16.20 -12.35 -21.97
C ARG A 97 17.10 -12.22 -20.75
N VAL A 98 17.47 -10.99 -20.39
CA VAL A 98 18.30 -10.72 -19.20
C VAL A 98 17.58 -11.19 -17.94
N ALA A 99 16.31 -10.81 -17.76
CA ALA A 99 15.54 -11.21 -16.59
C ALA A 99 15.46 -12.74 -16.41
N ARG A 100 15.26 -13.50 -17.49
CA ARG A 100 15.22 -14.97 -17.44
C ARG A 100 16.56 -15.58 -17.06
N ASN A 101 17.65 -15.07 -17.61
CA ASN A 101 18.99 -15.60 -17.35
C ASN A 101 19.38 -15.38 -15.89
N GLU A 102 19.17 -14.16 -15.37
CA GLU A 102 19.46 -13.83 -13.98
C GLU A 102 18.59 -14.64 -12.99
N ALA A 103 17.31 -14.84 -13.30
CA ALA A 103 16.40 -15.63 -12.46
C ALA A 103 16.77 -17.12 -12.39
N ILE A 104 17.45 -17.65 -13.40
CA ILE A 104 17.97 -19.03 -13.39
C ILE A 104 19.24 -19.12 -12.56
N HIS A 105 20.14 -18.15 -12.70
CA HIS A 105 21.40 -18.12 -11.92
C HIS A 105 21.16 -17.94 -10.42
N ALA A 106 20.17 -17.13 -10.03
CA ALA A 106 19.78 -16.97 -8.64
C ALA A 106 19.24 -18.25 -7.96
N LYS A 107 18.85 -19.28 -8.72
CA LYS A 107 18.35 -20.57 -8.19
C LYS A 107 19.42 -21.64 -8.01
N GLN A 108 20.64 -21.41 -8.49
CA GLN A 108 21.73 -22.39 -8.47
C GLN A 108 22.77 -22.12 -7.38
N ILE A 109 22.53 -21.12 -6.53
CA ILE A 109 23.34 -20.70 -5.37
C ILE A 109 22.51 -20.97 -4.12
#